data_AF-A0A5J4VRB8-F1
#
_entry.id   AF-A0A5J4VRB8-F1
#
_cell.length_a   1.000
_cell.length_b   1.000
_cell.length_c   1.000
_cell.angle_alpha   90.00
_cell.angle_beta   90.00
_cell.angle_gamma   90.00
#
_symmetry.space_group_name_H-M   'P 1'
#
loop_
_entity.id
_entity.type
_entity.pdbx_description
1 polymer ?
#
loop_
_entity_poly.entity_id
_entity_poly.type
_entity_poly.pdbx_seq_one_letter_code
_entity_poly.pdbx_strand_id
1 'polypeptide(L)'
;MQYHRGMTVDGSLQNNSTTESIIYNTIKPKSEKKNNNRFVHSLYENVRNDDISCCGIYLRIKEISEKLAPQTTSPYVMEAKFTVSIPLDDSLIFSAFSEFPNSLFSDLKIKFKINPCAFVFYQVDPVISIAKYYTINKDELLSTGQDKLKDIDLFFRNWSLKFQFTNMFTQIGCSADLITGVRAEELTLSQLKNLVCAAKSATISITNYFIEIVVANVCGYKASESCLNRVRQFYQSRPFVVPAQRIES
;
A
#
# COMPACT_ATOMS: atom_id res chain seq x y z
N MET A 1 2.23 -6.94 16.45
CA MET A 1 2.94 -6.38 17.61
C MET A 1 3.85 -7.46 18.15
N GLN A 2 5.16 -7.26 18.03
CA GLN A 2 6.15 -8.13 18.66
C GLN A 2 6.39 -7.62 20.09
N TYR A 3 6.50 -8.53 21.03
CA TYR A 3 6.84 -8.26 22.41
C TYR A 3 8.16 -8.99 22.75
N HIS A 4 8.96 -8.45 23.65
CA HIS A 4 10.11 -9.17 24.20
C HIS A 4 10.30 -8.71 25.64
N ARG A 5 10.17 -9.64 26.60
CA ARG A 5 10.41 -9.43 28.04
C ARG A 5 9.53 -8.36 28.70
N GLY A 6 8.21 -8.35 28.47
CA GLY A 6 7.32 -7.51 29.26
C GLY A 6 7.43 -6.01 29.00
N MET A 7 8.10 -5.61 27.91
CA MET A 7 8.11 -4.24 27.41
C MET A 7 7.40 -4.22 26.06
N THR A 8 6.46 -3.27 25.90
CA THR A 8 5.97 -2.92 24.57
C THR A 8 7.18 -2.43 23.78
N VAL A 9 7.57 -3.16 22.73
CA VAL A 9 8.54 -2.65 21.78
C VAL A 9 7.80 -1.60 20.93
N ASP A 10 7.68 -0.39 21.46
CA ASP A 10 7.33 0.83 20.73
C ASP A 10 8.51 1.23 19.82
N GLY A 11 8.92 0.30 18.98
CA GLY A 11 10.27 0.32 18.42
C GLY A 11 10.51 -0.66 17.28
N SER A 12 9.56 -1.53 16.91
CA SER A 12 9.47 -1.90 15.50
C SER A 12 8.85 -0.70 14.78
N LEU A 13 9.57 0.42 14.76
CA LEU A 13 9.38 1.44 13.73
C LEU A 13 9.29 0.69 12.41
N GLN A 14 8.48 1.19 11.49
CA GLN A 14 8.41 0.65 10.14
C GLN A 14 9.83 0.31 9.65
N ASN A 15 10.83 1.13 9.95
CA ASN A 15 12.27 0.92 9.75
C ASN A 15 12.86 -0.47 10.12
N ASN A 16 12.41 -1.14 11.19
CA ASN A 16 12.88 -2.48 11.54
C ASN A 16 12.23 -3.56 10.66
N SER A 17 10.92 -3.45 10.42
CA SER A 17 10.23 -4.24 9.40
C SER A 17 10.71 -3.89 7.99
N THR A 18 11.20 -2.66 7.75
CA THR A 18 11.85 -2.22 6.52
C THR A 18 13.23 -2.87 6.43
N THR A 19 13.95 -3.10 7.53
CA THR A 19 15.24 -3.81 7.52
C THR A 19 15.02 -5.30 7.20
N GLU A 20 14.05 -5.96 7.85
CA GLU A 20 13.66 -7.34 7.51
C GLU A 20 13.13 -7.43 6.08
N SER A 21 12.26 -6.50 5.67
CA SER A 21 11.74 -6.41 4.30
C SER A 21 12.84 -6.08 3.29
N ILE A 22 13.83 -5.24 3.62
CA ILE A 22 15.00 -4.93 2.78
C ILE A 22 15.87 -6.17 2.63
N ILE A 23 16.13 -6.91 3.70
CA ILE A 23 16.91 -8.15 3.66
C ILE A 23 16.16 -9.18 2.80
N TYR A 24 14.88 -9.40 3.09
CA TYR A 24 14.00 -10.28 2.32
C TYR A 24 13.94 -9.86 0.83
N ASN A 25 13.88 -8.55 0.57
CA ASN A 25 13.94 -8.01 -0.77
C ASN A 25 15.32 -8.19 -1.41
N THR A 26 16.42 -8.09 -0.67
CA THR A 26 17.75 -8.25 -1.25
C THR A 26 18.03 -9.70 -1.63
N ILE A 27 17.52 -10.66 -0.84
CA ILE A 27 17.77 -12.09 -1.04
C ILE A 27 16.79 -12.77 -2.00
N LYS A 28 15.52 -12.32 -2.07
CA LYS A 28 14.53 -12.97 -2.95
C LYS A 28 14.68 -12.55 -4.42
N PRO A 29 14.65 -13.50 -5.37
CA PRO A 29 14.68 -13.21 -6.80
C PRO A 29 13.52 -12.29 -7.23
N LYS A 30 13.78 -11.37 -8.16
CA LYS A 30 12.74 -10.44 -8.68
C LYS A 30 11.52 -11.17 -9.24
N SER A 31 11.67 -12.37 -9.80
CA SER A 31 10.58 -13.21 -10.29
C SER A 31 9.65 -13.67 -9.17
N GLU A 32 10.17 -13.96 -7.98
CA GLU A 32 9.38 -14.37 -6.82
C GLU A 32 8.68 -13.19 -6.14
N LYS A 33 9.23 -11.99 -6.25
CA LYS A 33 8.56 -10.75 -5.82
C LYS A 33 7.49 -10.27 -6.79
N LYS A 34 7.74 -10.47 -8.10
CA LYS A 34 6.81 -10.11 -9.18
C LYS A 34 5.73 -11.16 -9.41
N ASN A 35 5.91 -12.39 -8.90
CA ASN A 35 4.93 -13.45 -9.07
C ASN A 35 3.69 -13.18 -8.22
N ASN A 36 2.60 -12.87 -8.92
CA ASN A 36 1.18 -12.99 -8.53
C ASN A 36 0.64 -12.28 -7.28
N ASN A 37 1.47 -11.68 -6.44
CA ASN A 37 1.02 -10.96 -5.24
C ASN A 37 0.69 -9.48 -5.54
N ARG A 38 -0.14 -9.24 -6.57
CA ARG A 38 -0.79 -7.93 -6.73
C ARG A 38 -1.53 -7.61 -5.43
N PHE A 39 -1.54 -6.35 -5.01
CA PHE A 39 -2.23 -5.90 -3.80
C PHE A 39 -1.63 -6.40 -2.46
N VAL A 40 -0.42 -6.94 -2.46
CA VAL A 40 0.29 -7.35 -1.22
C VAL A 40 1.35 -6.34 -0.82
N HIS A 41 2.18 -5.92 -1.76
CA HIS A 41 3.24 -4.93 -1.53
C HIS A 41 3.09 -3.73 -2.46
N SER A 42 3.31 -2.54 -1.92
CA SER A 42 3.35 -1.29 -2.67
C SER A 42 4.81 -0.86 -2.86
N LEU A 43 5.44 -1.29 -3.95
CA LEU A 43 6.79 -0.81 -4.31
C LEU A 43 6.72 0.67 -4.71
N TYR A 44 7.70 1.47 -4.27
CA TYR A 44 7.74 2.89 -4.57
C TYR A 44 7.69 3.16 -6.08
N GLU A 45 8.44 2.41 -6.88
CA GLU A 45 8.47 2.60 -8.34
C GLU A 45 7.11 2.34 -8.96
N ASN A 46 6.34 1.39 -8.42
CA ASN A 46 5.00 1.09 -8.92
C ASN A 46 4.01 2.20 -8.54
N VAL A 47 4.02 2.63 -7.26
CA VAL A 47 3.12 3.69 -6.77
C VAL A 47 3.43 5.04 -7.41
N ARG A 48 4.72 5.38 -7.56
CA ARG A 48 5.17 6.58 -8.27
C ARG A 48 4.65 6.63 -9.70
N ASN A 49 4.64 5.48 -10.36
CA ASN A 49 4.11 5.33 -11.70
C ASN A 49 2.61 5.10 -11.72
N ASP A 50 1.84 5.40 -10.65
CA ASP A 50 0.38 5.28 -10.60
C ASP A 50 -0.14 3.87 -10.99
N ASP A 51 0.61 2.83 -10.63
CA ASP A 51 0.27 1.44 -10.97
C ASP A 51 -0.89 0.93 -10.11
N ILE A 52 -1.83 0.21 -10.74
CA ILE A 52 -3.06 -0.32 -10.12
C ILE A 52 -2.80 -1.48 -9.15
N SER A 53 -1.60 -2.07 -9.15
CA SER A 53 -1.26 -3.23 -8.32
C SER A 53 -0.83 -2.90 -6.89
N CYS A 54 -1.04 -1.66 -6.44
CA CYS A 54 -0.67 -1.22 -5.09
C CYS A 54 -1.52 -1.90 -4.01
N CYS A 55 -0.90 -2.22 -2.87
CA CYS A 55 -1.58 -2.56 -1.64
C CYS A 55 -2.06 -1.27 -0.97
N GLY A 56 -3.33 -0.92 -1.19
CA GLY A 56 -3.93 0.34 -0.72
C GLY A 56 -5.05 0.83 -1.63
N ILE A 57 -5.26 2.15 -1.62
CA ILE A 57 -6.23 2.84 -2.48
C ILE A 57 -5.63 4.15 -2.98
N TYR A 58 -5.94 4.51 -4.23
CA TYR A 58 -5.75 5.88 -4.70
C TYR A 58 -7.02 6.68 -4.44
N LEU A 59 -6.86 7.83 -3.80
CA LEU A 59 -7.93 8.80 -3.62
C LEU A 59 -7.82 9.85 -4.72
N ARG A 60 -8.87 10.02 -5.50
CA ARG A 60 -8.86 11.01 -6.57
C ARG A 60 -8.94 12.40 -5.95
N ILE A 61 -8.11 13.34 -6.43
CA ILE A 61 -8.13 14.74 -5.96
C ILE A 61 -9.53 15.34 -6.06
N LYS A 62 -10.29 15.00 -7.11
CA LYS A 62 -11.68 15.44 -7.27
C LYS A 62 -12.58 14.95 -6.13
N GLU A 63 -12.50 13.68 -5.75
CA GLU A 63 -13.29 13.11 -4.65
C GLU A 63 -12.92 13.71 -3.30
N ILE A 64 -11.61 13.94 -3.07
CA ILE A 64 -11.13 14.64 -1.88
C ILE A 64 -11.73 16.04 -1.85
N SER A 65 -11.59 16.80 -2.94
CA SER A 65 -12.11 18.16 -3.04
C SER A 65 -13.61 18.22 -2.77
N GLU A 66 -14.40 17.35 -3.40
CA GLU A 66 -15.86 17.29 -3.23
C GLU A 66 -16.28 16.92 -1.80
N LYS A 67 -15.61 15.96 -1.17
CA LYS A 67 -15.90 15.56 0.23
C LYS A 67 -15.45 16.60 1.25
N LEU A 68 -14.38 17.34 0.98
CA LEU A 68 -13.83 18.33 1.90
C LEU A 68 -14.43 19.73 1.73
N ALA A 69 -14.90 20.09 0.53
CA ALA A 69 -15.50 21.40 0.24
C ALA A 69 -16.63 21.84 1.20
N PRO A 70 -17.58 20.98 1.63
CA PRO A 70 -18.63 21.38 2.57
C PRO A 70 -18.15 21.54 4.01
N GLN A 71 -16.93 21.09 4.34
CA GLN A 71 -16.39 21.17 5.70
C GLN A 71 -15.72 22.53 5.90
N THR A 72 -16.08 23.21 6.99
CA THR A 72 -15.62 24.58 7.28
C THR A 72 -14.64 24.65 8.44
N THR A 73 -14.44 23.55 9.17
CA THR A 73 -13.64 23.51 10.39
C THR A 73 -12.66 22.34 10.35
N SER A 74 -11.41 22.62 10.71
CA SER A 74 -10.35 21.60 10.85
C SER A 74 -10.51 20.83 12.18
N PRO A 75 -10.22 19.51 12.22
CA PRO A 75 -9.67 18.68 11.13
C PRO A 75 -10.72 18.27 10.10
N TYR A 76 -10.31 18.30 8.83
CA TYR A 76 -11.11 17.80 7.71
C TYR A 76 -11.13 16.25 7.73
N VAL A 77 -12.30 15.66 7.48
CA VAL A 77 -12.51 14.21 7.58
C VAL A 77 -13.02 13.64 6.26
N MET A 78 -12.43 12.55 5.81
CA MET A 78 -12.89 11.79 4.65
C MET A 78 -12.84 10.30 4.98
N GLU A 79 -13.92 9.59 4.68
CA GLU A 79 -13.93 8.13 4.71
C GLU A 79 -13.29 7.55 3.44
N ALA A 80 -12.40 6.58 3.63
CA ALA A 80 -11.77 5.78 2.60
C ALA A 80 -11.83 4.30 2.98
N LYS A 81 -12.24 3.45 2.03
CA LYS A 81 -12.29 2.00 2.17
C LYS A 81 -11.24 1.37 1.27
N PHE A 82 -10.39 0.52 1.83
CA PHE A 82 -9.36 -0.19 1.08
C PHE A 82 -9.09 -1.55 1.69
N THR A 83 -8.58 -2.45 0.86
CA THR A 83 -8.18 -3.80 1.26
C THR A 83 -6.68 -3.81 1.50
N VAL A 84 -6.26 -4.39 2.62
CA VAL A 84 -4.86 -4.67 2.91
C VAL A 84 -4.67 -6.17 2.83
N SER A 85 -3.74 -6.62 2.01
CA SER A 85 -3.30 -8.01 2.07
C SER A 85 -2.12 -8.10 3.03
N ILE A 86 -2.25 -8.93 4.07
CA ILE A 86 -1.19 -9.19 5.03
C ILE A 86 -0.57 -10.54 4.67
N PRO A 87 0.63 -10.58 4.08
CA PRO A 87 1.31 -11.83 3.80
C PRO A 87 1.84 -12.40 5.11
N LEU A 88 1.10 -13.33 5.71
CA LEU A 88 1.50 -13.96 6.95
C LEU A 88 2.81 -14.73 6.77
N ASP A 89 2.99 -15.40 5.64
CA ASP A 89 4.20 -16.13 5.28
C ASP A 89 5.47 -15.25 5.13
N ASP A 90 5.32 -13.97 4.81
CA ASP A 90 6.44 -13.02 4.75
C ASP A 90 6.98 -12.65 6.14
N SER A 91 6.20 -12.85 7.20
CA SER A 91 6.67 -12.68 8.58
C SER A 91 7.32 -13.98 9.05
N LEU A 92 8.61 -13.94 9.40
CA LEU A 92 9.38 -15.11 9.85
C LEU A 92 8.66 -15.93 10.94
N ILE A 93 8.03 -15.26 11.91
CA ILE A 93 7.28 -15.92 12.99
C ILE A 93 6.05 -16.69 12.50
N PHE A 94 5.50 -16.29 11.37
CA PHE A 94 4.32 -16.90 10.77
C PHE A 94 4.65 -17.83 9.59
N SER A 95 5.92 -17.87 9.15
CA SER A 95 6.37 -18.73 8.05
C SER A 95 6.06 -20.21 8.28
N ALA A 96 6.23 -20.70 9.51
CA ALA A 96 5.91 -22.08 9.90
C ALA A 96 4.40 -22.40 9.82
N PHE A 97 3.51 -21.40 9.81
CA PHE A 97 2.08 -21.66 9.66
C PHE A 97 1.69 -22.04 8.24
N SER A 98 2.55 -21.82 7.24
CA SER A 98 2.38 -22.45 5.92
C SER A 98 2.32 -23.98 6.02
N GLU A 99 2.94 -24.56 7.05
CA GLU A 99 2.94 -25.99 7.33
C GLU A 99 1.78 -26.42 8.24
N PHE A 100 0.93 -25.49 8.68
CA PHE A 100 -0.12 -25.79 9.65
C PHE A 100 -1.19 -26.72 9.03
N PRO A 101 -1.46 -27.91 9.62
CA PRO A 101 -2.37 -28.88 9.02
C PRO A 101 -3.84 -28.56 9.33
N ASN A 102 -4.38 -27.51 8.69
CA ASN A 102 -5.78 -27.07 8.84
C ASN A 102 -6.79 -28.23 8.63
N SER A 103 -6.50 -29.16 7.72
CA SER A 103 -7.36 -30.33 7.42
C SER A 103 -7.41 -31.38 8.53
N LEU A 104 -6.55 -31.26 9.54
CA LEU A 104 -6.44 -32.21 10.66
C LEU A 104 -6.87 -31.60 11.99
N PHE A 105 -6.59 -30.31 12.22
CA PHE A 105 -6.66 -29.70 13.55
C PHE A 105 -7.62 -28.51 13.65
N SER A 106 -8.51 -28.34 12.65
CA SER A 106 -9.46 -27.23 12.51
C SER A 106 -8.82 -25.89 12.13
N ASP A 107 -9.65 -24.84 12.06
CA ASP A 107 -9.26 -23.53 11.57
C ASP A 107 -8.27 -22.81 12.49
N LEU A 108 -7.20 -22.29 11.90
CA LEU A 108 -6.29 -21.36 12.57
C LEU A 108 -7.01 -20.04 12.88
N LYS A 109 -7.07 -19.66 14.16
CA LYS A 109 -7.60 -18.35 14.59
C LYS A 109 -6.47 -17.40 14.95
N ILE A 110 -6.32 -16.33 14.18
CA ILE A 110 -5.33 -15.26 14.43
C ILE A 110 -6.07 -14.03 14.96
N LYS A 111 -5.60 -13.50 16.09
CA LYS A 111 -6.01 -12.19 16.59
C LYS A 111 -4.89 -11.19 16.32
N PHE A 112 -5.21 -10.08 15.67
CA PHE A 112 -4.27 -8.99 15.44
C PHE A 112 -4.92 -7.65 15.77
N LYS A 113 -4.08 -6.65 15.99
CA LYS A 113 -4.46 -5.25 16.13
C LYS A 113 -3.68 -4.44 15.12
N ILE A 114 -4.39 -3.60 14.37
CA ILE A 114 -3.78 -2.68 13.41
C ILE A 114 -3.26 -1.47 14.19
N ASN A 115 -2.01 -1.08 13.92
CA ASN A 115 -1.49 0.20 14.36
C ASN A 115 -1.72 1.21 13.21
N PRO A 116 -2.69 2.15 13.31
CA PRO A 116 -2.96 3.08 12.23
C PRO A 116 -1.76 4.00 11.91
N CYS A 117 -0.89 4.25 12.88
CA CYS A 117 0.32 5.04 12.66
C CYS A 117 1.36 4.31 11.80
N ALA A 118 1.21 3.00 11.54
CA ALA A 118 2.12 2.25 10.67
C ALA A 118 1.79 2.38 9.18
N PHE A 119 0.67 3.01 8.82
CA PHE A 119 0.34 3.27 7.41
C PHE A 119 1.17 4.42 6.85
N VAL A 120 1.32 4.40 5.53
CA VAL A 120 1.99 5.46 4.77
C VAL A 120 1.11 5.96 3.64
N PHE A 121 1.35 7.18 3.18
CA PHE A 121 0.74 7.76 2.00
C PHE A 121 1.81 8.30 1.04
N TYR A 122 1.39 8.45 -0.21
CA TYR A 122 2.19 9.05 -1.28
C TYR A 122 1.30 9.94 -2.15
N GLN A 123 1.86 11.06 -2.61
CA GLN A 123 1.20 11.94 -3.56
C GLN A 123 1.73 11.62 -4.96
N VAL A 124 0.84 11.11 -5.83
CA VAL A 124 1.21 10.82 -7.22
C VAL A 124 1.59 12.12 -7.92
N ASP A 125 2.68 12.07 -8.69
CA ASP A 125 3.12 13.19 -9.52
C ASP A 125 1.97 13.59 -10.47
N PRO A 126 1.48 14.85 -10.40
CA PRO A 126 0.39 15.30 -11.26
C PRO A 126 0.67 15.10 -12.75
N VAL A 127 1.92 15.25 -13.21
CA VAL A 127 2.29 15.03 -14.62
C VAL A 127 2.06 13.57 -15.00
N ILE A 128 2.49 12.63 -14.16
CA ILE A 128 2.33 11.19 -14.40
C ILE A 128 0.85 10.82 -14.41
N SER A 129 0.09 11.27 -13.40
CA SER A 129 -1.34 10.97 -13.29
C SER A 129 -2.14 11.55 -14.47
N ILE A 130 -1.85 12.79 -14.87
CA ILE A 130 -2.47 13.43 -16.04
C ILE A 130 -2.09 12.67 -17.32
N ALA A 131 -0.82 12.30 -17.52
CA ALA A 131 -0.37 11.53 -18.69
C ALA A 131 -1.11 10.21 -18.83
N LYS A 132 -1.31 9.49 -17.71
CA LYS A 132 -2.11 8.27 -17.71
C LYS A 132 -3.57 8.51 -18.03
N TYR A 133 -4.19 9.52 -17.42
CA TYR A 133 -5.57 9.90 -17.70
C TYR A 133 -5.79 10.15 -19.19
N TYR A 134 -4.90 10.92 -19.82
CA TYR A 134 -4.97 11.19 -21.25
C TYR A 134 -4.75 9.95 -22.11
N THR A 135 -3.84 9.06 -21.71
CA THR A 135 -3.60 7.81 -22.42
C THR A 135 -4.84 6.91 -22.40
N ILE A 136 -5.50 6.80 -21.25
CA ILE A 136 -6.69 5.96 -21.06
C ILE A 136 -7.91 6.54 -21.81
N ASN A 137 -8.10 7.85 -21.75
CA ASN A 137 -9.28 8.52 -22.32
C ASN A 137 -9.01 9.09 -23.72
N LYS A 138 -7.93 8.66 -24.38
CA LYS A 138 -7.45 9.26 -25.64
C LYS A 138 -8.53 9.27 -26.71
N ASP A 139 -9.24 8.15 -26.90
CA ASP A 139 -10.24 7.99 -27.96
C ASP A 139 -11.50 8.84 -27.71
N GLU A 140 -11.95 8.92 -26.46
CA GLU A 140 -13.03 9.82 -26.05
C GLU A 140 -12.64 11.28 -26.29
N LEU A 141 -11.42 11.67 -25.90
CA LEU A 141 -10.91 13.02 -26.12
C LEU A 141 -10.73 13.34 -27.61
N LEU A 142 -10.30 12.36 -28.43
CA LEU A 142 -10.21 12.45 -29.89
C LEU A 142 -11.55 12.76 -30.54
N SER A 143 -12.66 12.28 -29.98
CA SER A 143 -14.00 12.58 -30.48
C SER A 143 -14.45 14.02 -30.21
N THR A 144 -13.78 14.74 -29.29
CA THR A 144 -14.14 16.12 -28.88
C THR A 144 -13.40 17.24 -29.65
N GLY A 145 -12.57 16.88 -30.65
CA GLY A 145 -11.94 17.80 -31.61
C GLY A 145 -10.40 17.72 -31.68
N GLN A 146 -9.82 17.82 -32.90
CA GLN A 146 -8.39 17.64 -33.16
C GLN A 146 -7.46 18.74 -32.60
N ASP A 147 -7.93 19.98 -32.49
CA ASP A 147 -7.08 21.11 -32.05
C ASP A 147 -6.68 21.01 -30.57
N LYS A 148 -7.57 20.48 -29.71
CA LYS A 148 -7.28 20.27 -28.29
C LYS A 148 -6.13 19.28 -28.07
N LEU A 149 -5.95 18.31 -28.96
CA LEU A 149 -4.94 17.24 -28.83
C LEU A 149 -3.53 17.70 -29.11
N LYS A 150 -3.33 18.59 -30.08
CA LYS A 150 -2.01 19.18 -30.35
C LYS A 150 -1.51 19.96 -29.14
N ASP A 151 -2.42 20.67 -28.46
CA ASP A 151 -2.11 21.39 -27.22
C ASP A 151 -1.75 20.43 -26.07
N ILE A 152 -2.39 19.25 -25.99
CA ILE A 152 -2.12 18.22 -24.98
C ILE A 152 -0.79 17.48 -25.23
N ASP A 153 -0.51 17.09 -26.47
CA ASP A 153 0.77 16.45 -26.80
C ASP A 153 1.95 17.42 -26.59
N LEU A 154 1.74 18.71 -26.92
CA LEU A 154 2.70 19.78 -26.63
C LEU A 154 2.85 20.02 -25.13
N PHE A 155 1.75 19.93 -24.37
CA PHE A 155 1.73 20.00 -22.91
C PHE A 155 2.64 18.94 -22.29
N PHE A 156 2.52 17.66 -22.67
CA PHE A 156 3.38 16.61 -22.09
C PHE A 156 4.86 16.69 -22.46
N ARG A 157 5.17 17.22 -23.65
CA ARG A 157 6.56 17.37 -24.11
C ARG A 157 7.28 18.51 -23.40
N ASN A 158 6.56 19.57 -23.05
CA ASN A 158 7.15 20.83 -22.60
C ASN A 158 6.98 21.10 -21.10
N TRP A 159 6.28 20.23 -20.38
CA TRP A 159 5.99 20.41 -18.96
C TRP A 159 6.89 19.56 -18.07
N SER A 160 7.49 20.19 -17.07
CA SER A 160 8.17 19.51 -15.97
C SER A 160 7.62 19.97 -14.63
N LEU A 161 7.53 19.05 -13.68
CA LEU A 161 7.15 19.35 -12.30
C LEU A 161 8.40 19.82 -11.54
N LYS A 162 8.34 21.03 -10.96
CA LYS A 162 9.43 21.51 -10.07
C LYS A 162 9.26 21.11 -8.61
N PHE A 163 8.12 20.51 -8.26
CA PHE A 163 7.86 20.05 -6.91
C PHE A 163 8.72 18.84 -6.58
N GLN A 164 9.49 18.93 -5.49
CA GLN A 164 10.30 17.83 -4.99
C GLN A 164 9.59 17.19 -3.79
N PHE A 165 9.25 15.91 -3.93
CA PHE A 165 8.78 15.12 -2.80
C PHE A 165 9.93 14.89 -1.83
N THR A 166 9.74 15.25 -0.56
CA THR A 166 10.76 15.08 0.49
C THR A 166 11.08 13.61 0.72
N ASN A 167 10.06 12.75 0.69
CA ASN A 167 10.17 11.32 0.98
C ASN A 167 9.47 10.51 -0.11
N MET A 168 9.95 9.27 -0.33
CA MET A 168 9.29 8.30 -1.20
C MET A 168 7.89 7.91 -0.68
N PHE A 169 7.74 7.80 0.64
CA PHE A 169 6.48 7.60 1.33
C PHE A 169 6.50 8.44 2.61
N THR A 170 5.35 8.97 3.01
CA THR A 170 5.20 9.69 4.28
C THR A 170 4.34 8.87 5.23
N GLN A 171 4.80 8.68 6.45
CA GLN A 171 4.05 7.97 7.48
C GLN A 171 2.85 8.80 7.96
N ILE A 172 1.73 8.12 8.22
CA ILE A 172 0.56 8.75 8.84
C ILE A 172 0.95 9.31 10.21
N GLY A 173 0.55 10.54 10.50
CA GLY A 173 0.95 11.30 11.69
C GLY A 173 2.16 12.21 11.49
N CYS A 174 2.92 12.06 10.41
CA CYS A 174 3.98 13.02 10.05
C CYS A 174 3.42 14.20 9.25
N SER A 175 3.97 15.39 9.48
CA SER A 175 3.69 16.57 8.65
C SER A 175 4.38 16.46 7.31
N ALA A 176 3.69 16.82 6.23
CA ALA A 176 4.25 16.91 4.88
C ALA A 176 3.57 18.00 4.06
N ASP A 177 4.28 18.52 3.06
CA ASP A 177 3.73 19.47 2.11
C ASP A 177 2.85 18.75 1.09
N LEU A 178 1.55 19.05 1.15
CA LEU A 178 0.56 18.52 0.22
C LEU A 178 0.34 19.48 -0.94
N ILE A 179 0.31 18.96 -2.17
CA ILE A 179 -0.03 19.71 -3.37
C ILE A 179 -1.52 20.07 -3.28
N THR A 180 -1.80 21.37 -3.20
CA THR A 180 -3.16 21.93 -3.10
C THR A 180 -3.64 22.56 -4.41
N GLY A 181 -2.73 22.79 -5.34
CA GLY A 181 -3.03 23.35 -6.65
C GLY A 181 -1.87 23.19 -7.60
N VAL A 182 -2.20 23.16 -8.89
CA VAL A 182 -1.24 23.00 -9.98
C VAL A 182 -1.56 24.08 -11.00
N ARG A 183 -0.57 24.92 -11.34
CA ARG A 183 -0.70 25.97 -12.34
C ARG A 183 0.43 25.94 -13.35
N ALA A 184 0.15 26.39 -14.56
CA ALA A 184 1.14 26.59 -15.60
C ALA A 184 1.82 27.94 -15.41
N GLU A 185 3.16 27.97 -15.42
CA GLU A 185 3.92 29.21 -15.58
C GLU A 185 4.81 29.09 -16.82
N GLU A 186 4.73 30.10 -17.69
CA GLU A 186 5.59 30.23 -18.86
C GLU A 186 6.93 30.85 -18.42
N LEU A 187 8.04 30.16 -18.68
CA LEU A 187 9.34 30.57 -18.15
C LEU A 187 10.20 31.32 -19.17
N THR A 188 10.01 31.13 -20.48
CA THR A 188 10.81 31.79 -21.54
C THR A 188 10.18 31.69 -22.94
N LEU A 189 10.69 32.51 -23.89
CA LEU A 189 10.46 32.48 -25.35
C LEU A 189 10.58 31.10 -26.03
N SER A 190 11.07 30.08 -25.33
CA SER A 190 11.22 28.69 -25.79
C SER A 190 9.94 27.84 -25.68
N GLN A 191 8.79 28.43 -25.31
CA GLN A 191 7.48 27.75 -25.14
C GLN A 191 7.45 26.63 -24.07
N LEU A 192 8.51 26.47 -23.27
CA LEU A 192 8.51 25.57 -22.11
C LEU A 192 7.67 26.17 -20.99
N LYS A 193 6.67 25.42 -20.54
CA LYS A 193 5.76 25.79 -19.46
C LYS A 193 5.99 24.83 -18.30
N ASN A 194 6.40 25.33 -17.14
CA ASN A 194 6.58 24.46 -15.98
C ASN A 194 5.31 24.41 -15.14
N LEU A 195 5.11 23.26 -14.50
CA LEU A 195 4.12 23.14 -13.46
C LEU A 195 4.66 23.65 -12.16
N VAL A 196 4.02 24.71 -11.68
CA VAL A 196 4.20 25.21 -10.33
C VAL A 196 3.08 24.66 -9.49
N CYS A 197 3.47 23.89 -8.47
CA CYS A 197 2.55 23.41 -7.45
C CYS A 197 2.46 24.43 -6.34
N ALA A 198 1.23 24.77 -5.96
CA ALA A 198 0.98 25.35 -4.64
C ALA A 198 0.95 24.19 -3.64
N ALA A 199 1.75 24.29 -2.58
CA ALA A 199 1.80 23.30 -1.52
C ALA A 199 1.50 23.93 -0.16
N LYS A 200 0.90 23.15 0.74
CA LYS A 200 0.67 23.54 2.14
C LYS A 200 1.05 22.39 3.04
N SER A 201 1.72 22.71 4.15
CA SER A 201 2.01 21.73 5.19
C SER A 201 0.72 21.24 5.84
N ALA A 202 0.56 19.93 5.90
CA ALA A 202 -0.56 19.28 6.56
C ALA A 202 -0.11 17.96 7.20
N THR A 203 -0.89 17.48 8.16
CA THR A 203 -0.68 16.17 8.79
C THR A 203 -1.91 15.31 8.52
N ILE A 204 -1.71 14.16 7.89
CA ILE A 204 -2.78 13.17 7.68
C ILE A 204 -2.79 12.24 8.88
N SER A 205 -3.96 12.03 9.46
CA SER A 205 -4.17 11.11 10.59
C SER A 205 -5.34 10.17 10.30
N ILE A 206 -5.30 8.98 10.88
CA ILE A 206 -6.44 8.04 10.88
C ILE A 206 -7.07 8.15 12.27
N THR A 207 -8.23 8.80 12.34
CA THR A 207 -8.93 9.05 13.60
C THR A 207 -9.70 7.82 14.09
N ASN A 208 -10.30 7.07 13.16
CA ASN A 208 -11.03 5.84 13.42
C ASN A 208 -10.88 4.87 12.24
N TYR A 209 -11.03 3.57 12.52
CA TYR A 209 -11.11 2.52 11.50
C TYR A 209 -12.07 1.41 11.95
N PHE A 210 -12.70 0.76 10.98
CA PHE A 210 -13.52 -0.42 11.19
C PHE A 210 -13.04 -1.53 10.24
N ILE A 211 -12.95 -2.76 10.77
CA ILE A 211 -12.57 -3.92 9.97
C ILE A 211 -13.85 -4.67 9.60
N GLU A 212 -14.23 -4.60 8.33
CA GLU A 212 -15.44 -5.26 7.83
C GLU A 212 -15.21 -6.75 7.59
N ILE A 213 -14.09 -7.11 6.97
CA ILE A 213 -13.74 -8.49 6.62
C ILE A 213 -12.24 -8.69 6.81
N VAL A 214 -11.86 -9.86 7.33
CA VAL A 214 -10.48 -10.33 7.41
C VAL A 214 -10.36 -11.62 6.63
N VAL A 215 -9.50 -11.64 5.63
CA VAL A 215 -9.16 -12.86 4.86
C VAL A 215 -7.65 -13.02 4.87
N ALA A 216 -7.18 -14.23 5.18
CA ALA A 216 -5.78 -14.60 5.03
C ALA A 216 -5.69 -15.91 4.25
N ASN A 217 -4.89 -15.93 3.19
CA ASN A 217 -4.59 -17.14 2.44
C ASN A 217 -3.28 -17.71 2.97
N VAL A 218 -3.35 -18.89 3.57
CA VAL A 218 -2.16 -19.66 3.96
C VAL A 218 -2.13 -20.89 3.06
N CYS A 219 -1.12 -20.95 2.18
CA CYS A 219 -0.91 -22.11 1.33
C CYS A 219 -0.45 -23.28 2.20
N GLY A 220 -1.36 -24.18 2.56
CA GLY A 220 -1.00 -25.47 3.15
C GLY A 220 -0.30 -26.37 2.11
N TYR A 221 0.37 -27.43 2.58
CA TYR A 221 0.86 -28.46 1.67
C TYR A 221 -0.29 -29.12 0.92
N LYS A 222 -0.11 -29.34 -0.40
CA LYS A 222 -0.96 -30.23 -1.20
C LYS A 222 -0.63 -31.70 -0.87
N ALA A 223 -0.81 -32.07 0.38
CA ALA A 223 -0.57 -33.42 0.86
C ALA A 223 -1.56 -34.39 0.21
N SER A 224 -1.10 -35.58 -0.18
CA SER A 224 -1.99 -36.65 -0.65
C SER A 224 -2.91 -37.12 0.48
N GLU A 225 -4.08 -37.66 0.14
CA GLU A 225 -5.00 -38.23 1.13
C GLU A 225 -4.32 -39.36 1.96
N SER A 226 -3.42 -40.12 1.34
CA SER A 226 -2.62 -41.14 2.03
C SER A 226 -1.68 -40.55 3.09
N CYS A 227 -1.09 -39.38 2.82
CA CYS A 227 -0.26 -38.65 3.77
C CYS A 227 -1.12 -38.12 4.92
N LEU A 228 -2.24 -37.46 4.60
CA LEU A 228 -3.18 -36.94 5.59
C LEU A 228 -3.69 -38.05 6.53
N ASN A 229 -4.03 -39.22 6.00
CA ASN A 229 -4.48 -40.37 6.81
C ASN A 229 -3.41 -40.91 7.73
N ARG A 230 -2.14 -40.95 7.30
CA ARG A 230 -1.02 -41.33 8.18
C ARG A 230 -0.83 -40.33 9.32
N VAL A 231 -0.93 -39.03 9.04
CA VAL A 231 -0.83 -38.00 10.08
C VAL A 231 -2.02 -38.10 11.06
N ARG A 232 -3.25 -38.35 10.57
CA ARG A 232 -4.42 -38.65 11.44
C ARG A 232 -4.12 -39.81 12.38
N GLN A 233 -3.68 -40.95 11.86
CA GLN A 233 -3.35 -42.13 12.65
C GLN A 233 -2.24 -41.88 13.68
N PHE A 234 -1.23 -41.10 13.30
CA PHE A 234 -0.12 -40.75 14.19
C PHE A 234 -0.60 -39.98 15.44
N TYR A 235 -1.54 -39.04 15.26
CA TYR A 235 -2.07 -38.22 16.36
C TYR A 235 -3.30 -38.81 17.06
N GLN A 236 -3.81 -39.97 16.63
CA GLN A 236 -4.85 -40.69 17.38
C GLN A 236 -4.38 -41.20 18.75
N SER A 237 -3.08 -41.45 18.91
CA SER A 237 -2.49 -42.03 20.12
C SER A 237 -1.45 -41.14 20.79
N ARG A 238 -1.19 -39.95 20.24
CA ARG A 238 -0.11 -39.05 20.68
C ARG A 238 -0.63 -37.62 20.82
N PRO A 239 -0.29 -36.91 21.90
CA PRO A 239 -0.61 -35.50 22.02
C PRO A 239 0.13 -34.71 20.94
N PHE A 240 -0.59 -33.82 20.26
CA PHE A 240 0.01 -32.87 19.35
C PHE A 240 0.52 -31.66 20.13
N VAL A 241 1.83 -31.43 20.06
CA VAL A 241 2.44 -30.24 20.65
C VAL A 241 2.34 -29.12 19.63
N VAL A 242 1.37 -28.23 19.79
CA VAL A 242 1.37 -26.95 19.07
C VAL A 242 2.43 -26.09 19.74
N PRO A 243 3.53 -25.72 19.05
CA PRO A 243 4.44 -24.74 19.59
C PRO A 243 3.68 -23.41 19.73
N ALA A 244 3.28 -23.09 20.96
CA ALA A 244 2.68 -21.81 21.29
C ALA A 244 3.82 -20.87 21.70
N GLN A 245 4.13 -19.89 20.85
CA GLN A 245 4.97 -18.78 21.25
C GLN A 245 4.10 -17.72 21.91
N ARG A 246 4.03 -17.74 23.24
CA ARG A 246 3.46 -16.61 23.99
C ARG A 246 4.50 -15.51 24.00
N ILE A 247 4.19 -14.42 23.31
CA ILE A 247 4.98 -13.21 23.38
C ILE A 247 4.35 -12.34 24.46
N GLU A 248 4.88 -12.43 25.68
CA GLU A 248 4.32 -11.74 26.84
C GLU A 248 4.50 -10.22 26.74
N SER A 249 3.40 -9.53 26.98
CA SER A 249 3.28 -8.06 26.94
C SER A 249 4.06 -7.37 28.04
#